data_AF-A0A9D1I6W5-F1
#
_entry.id   AF-A0A9D1I6W5-F1
#
_cell.length_a   1.000
_cell.length_b   1.000
_cell.length_c   1.000
_cell.angle_alpha   90.00
_cell.angle_beta   90.00
_cell.angle_gamma   90.00
#
_symmetry.space_group_name_H-M   'P 1'
#
loop_
_entity.id
_entity.type
_entity.pdbx_description
1 polymer ?
#
loop_
_entity_poly.entity_id
_entity_poly.type
_entity_poly.pdbx_seq_one_letter_code
_entity_poly.pdbx_strand_id
1 'polypeptide(L)'
;MTLYTVLTTFVKICAPMIPFMADDIYRNLVCSVDPTAPESVHLCDFPTAEESRIDTALEEEMELVLEIVVLGRAARNNANLKNRQPLRRMLVKADRPLDAFYAEIAAEELNVKEIEFTQDVSAFTSYSFKPQLKTLGPKYGKDLGKIRALLSELDGAAAMRELEESGTLVLDLGEKEAVLEKEDLLIDTAQKEGFETAADRGVTVVLETTLTPELIEEGFVRELISRIQTMRKEAGYEVLDHIVVYQAGSQEIKNYMMRNEPEIRAEVLAESVCYGEEFIPSDAYRKDWNINGFDTALAVRKIG
;
A
#
# COMPACT_ATOMS: atom_id res chain seq x y z
N MET A 1 -8.03 8.08 23.62
CA MET A 1 -7.05 8.13 24.72
C MET A 1 -5.63 8.12 24.19
N THR A 2 -5.18 7.10 23.42
CA THR A 2 -3.80 7.01 22.91
C THR A 2 -3.31 8.23 22.12
N LEU A 3 -4.04 8.66 21.07
CA LEU A 3 -3.64 9.82 20.26
C LEU A 3 -3.51 11.11 21.09
N TYR A 4 -4.47 11.37 21.97
CA TYR A 4 -4.43 12.52 22.87
C TYR A 4 -3.18 12.47 23.78
N THR A 5 -2.92 11.32 24.42
CA THR A 5 -1.75 11.15 25.28
C THR A 5 -0.44 11.33 24.52
N VAL A 6 -0.33 10.76 23.31
CA VAL A 6 0.86 10.88 22.47
C VAL A 6 1.08 12.34 22.05
N LEU A 7 0.05 13.01 21.52
CA LEU A 7 0.17 14.40 21.07
C LEU A 7 0.50 15.34 22.22
N THR A 8 -0.19 15.22 23.36
CA THR A 8 0.05 16.09 24.52
C THR A 8 1.43 15.87 25.14
N THR A 9 1.91 14.63 25.19
CA THR A 9 3.27 14.32 25.66
C THR A 9 4.32 14.82 24.68
N PHE A 10 4.14 14.56 23.39
CA PHE A 10 5.06 14.97 22.32
C PHE A 10 5.19 16.50 22.25
N VAL A 11 4.08 17.23 22.39
CA VAL A 11 4.09 18.70 22.43
C VAL A 11 4.93 19.24 23.59
N LYS A 12 4.90 18.60 24.77
CA LYS A 12 5.78 18.96 25.89
C LYS A 12 7.26 18.70 25.57
N ILE A 13 7.58 17.59 24.91
CA ILE A 13 8.96 17.27 24.46
C ILE A 13 9.45 18.32 23.45
N CYS A 14 8.59 18.74 22.54
CA CYS A 14 8.93 19.68 21.48
C CYS A 14 8.97 21.16 21.93
N ALA A 15 8.34 21.50 23.06
CA ALA A 15 8.22 22.89 23.54
C ALA A 15 9.54 23.67 23.60
N PRO A 16 10.69 23.09 24.02
CA PRO A 16 11.97 23.79 24.01
C PRO A 16 12.51 24.09 22.60
N MET A 17 12.07 23.37 21.57
CA MET A 17 12.56 23.49 20.18
C MET A 17 11.64 24.36 19.30
N ILE A 18 10.33 24.23 19.48
CA ILE A 18 9.31 24.92 18.66
C ILE A 18 8.26 25.61 19.54
N PRO A 19 8.65 26.60 20.37
CA PRO A 19 7.87 27.06 21.51
C PRO A 19 6.49 27.61 21.15
N PHE A 20 6.37 28.37 20.07
CA PHE A 20 5.08 28.95 19.65
C PHE A 20 4.12 27.90 19.09
N MET A 21 4.63 26.97 18.26
CA MET A 21 3.81 25.90 17.69
C MET A 21 3.37 24.91 18.78
N ALA A 22 4.29 24.52 19.66
CA ALA A 22 3.97 23.64 20.77
C ALA A 22 2.92 24.26 21.69
N ASP A 23 3.04 25.56 22.01
CA ASP A 23 2.07 26.24 22.85
C ASP A 23 0.69 26.38 22.20
N ASP A 24 0.64 26.69 20.91
CA ASP A 24 -0.62 26.76 20.16
C ASP A 24 -1.34 25.40 20.12
N ILE A 25 -0.61 24.33 19.79
CA ILE A 25 -1.16 22.96 19.77
C ILE A 25 -1.64 22.56 21.18
N TYR A 26 -0.83 22.82 22.21
CA TYR A 26 -1.20 22.50 23.59
C TYR A 26 -2.47 23.23 24.03
N ARG A 27 -2.58 24.55 23.78
CA ARG A 27 -3.77 25.32 24.16
C ARG A 27 -5.02 24.81 23.44
N ASN A 28 -4.89 24.47 22.16
CA ASN A 28 -5.99 23.91 21.36
C ASN A 28 -6.43 22.52 21.80
N LEU A 29 -5.52 21.68 22.30
CA LEU A 29 -5.83 20.30 22.69
C LEU A 29 -6.16 20.14 24.18
N VAL A 30 -5.47 20.86 25.06
CA VAL A 30 -5.54 20.68 26.52
C VAL A 30 -6.43 21.75 27.15
N CYS A 31 -6.09 23.03 26.99
CA CYS A 31 -6.82 24.12 27.65
C CYS A 31 -8.26 24.29 27.16
N SER A 32 -8.56 23.88 25.92
CA SER A 32 -9.92 23.89 25.36
C SER A 32 -10.84 22.84 26.00
N VAL A 33 -10.27 21.81 26.62
CA VAL A 33 -10.99 20.68 27.21
C VAL A 33 -10.92 20.71 28.73
N ASP A 34 -9.78 21.07 29.30
CA ASP A 34 -9.52 21.16 30.74
C ASP A 34 -9.13 22.59 31.15
N PRO A 35 -10.07 23.37 31.71
CA PRO A 35 -9.81 24.73 32.19
C PRO A 35 -8.86 24.81 33.39
N THR A 36 -8.52 23.69 34.03
CA THR A 36 -7.64 23.64 35.20
C THR A 36 -6.18 23.33 34.85
N ALA A 37 -5.92 22.94 33.60
CA ALA A 37 -4.57 22.70 33.12
C ALA A 37 -3.75 24.00 33.08
N PRO A 38 -2.40 23.94 33.17
CA PRO A 38 -1.55 25.10 32.98
C PRO A 38 -1.89 25.83 31.68
N GLU A 39 -1.92 27.16 31.69
CA GLU A 39 -2.36 27.97 30.54
C GLU A 39 -1.43 27.88 29.32
N SER A 40 -0.21 27.39 29.52
CA SER A 40 0.83 27.25 28.50
C SER A 40 1.61 25.95 28.70
N VAL A 41 2.06 25.35 27.58
CA VAL A 41 2.94 24.18 27.62
C VAL A 41 4.25 24.46 28.35
N HIS A 42 4.70 25.72 28.33
CA HIS A 42 5.95 26.17 28.98
C HIS A 42 5.86 26.23 30.50
N LEU A 43 4.65 26.06 31.05
CA LEU A 43 4.37 25.94 32.48
C LEU A 43 4.15 24.48 32.91
N CYS A 44 4.29 23.53 31.99
CA CYS A 44 4.21 22.09 32.28
C CYS A 44 5.58 21.53 32.66
N ASP A 45 5.57 20.49 33.48
CA ASP A 45 6.75 19.67 33.71
C ASP A 45 7.16 18.91 32.43
N PHE A 46 8.47 18.73 32.27
CA PHE A 46 9.01 17.88 31.21
C PHE A 46 8.56 16.42 31.43
N PRO A 47 8.11 15.72 30.39
CA PRO A 47 7.55 14.38 30.55
C PRO A 47 8.62 13.37 30.99
N THR A 48 8.24 12.49 31.91
CA THR A 48 9.06 11.37 32.40
C THR A 48 8.61 10.06 31.78
N ALA A 49 9.55 9.19 31.43
CA ALA A 49 9.24 7.87 30.90
C ALA A 49 8.50 7.02 31.94
N GLU A 50 7.46 6.32 31.49
CA GLU A 50 6.73 5.35 32.30
C GLU A 50 7.15 3.94 31.87
N GLU A 51 8.19 3.40 32.51
CA GLU A 51 8.84 2.13 32.15
C GLU A 51 7.85 0.95 32.06
N SER A 52 6.77 0.96 32.84
CA SER A 52 5.72 -0.07 32.79
C SER A 52 4.89 -0.06 31.51
N ARG A 53 5.02 0.97 30.67
CA ARG A 53 4.36 1.07 29.35
C ARG A 53 5.29 0.70 28.19
N ILE A 54 6.53 0.36 28.48
CA ILE A 54 7.46 -0.16 27.47
C ILE A 54 7.11 -1.62 27.24
N ASP A 55 6.70 -1.92 26.01
CA ASP A 55 6.31 -3.26 25.58
C ASP A 55 7.14 -3.63 24.35
N THR A 56 8.24 -4.34 24.57
CA THR A 56 9.16 -4.72 23.50
C THR A 56 8.56 -5.73 22.54
N ALA A 57 7.62 -6.57 23.00
CA ALA A 57 6.95 -7.52 22.13
C ALA A 57 6.04 -6.77 21.14
N LEU A 58 5.30 -5.77 21.60
CA LEU A 58 4.52 -4.88 20.73
C LEU A 58 5.41 -4.15 19.73
N GLU A 59 6.58 -3.66 20.16
CA GLU A 59 7.54 -2.99 19.28
C GLU A 59 8.03 -3.91 18.16
N GLU A 60 8.39 -5.16 18.49
CA GLU A 60 8.82 -6.17 17.52
C GLU A 60 7.71 -6.56 16.52
N GLU A 61 6.44 -6.64 16.96
CA GLU A 61 5.29 -6.85 16.08
C GLU A 61 5.11 -5.68 15.10
N MET A 62 5.18 -4.45 15.60
CA MET A 62 5.05 -3.25 14.79
C MET A 62 6.22 -3.05 13.82
N GLU A 63 7.42 -3.47 14.19
CA GLU A 63 8.59 -3.44 13.28
C GLU A 63 8.35 -4.34 12.06
N LEU A 64 7.85 -5.56 12.27
CA LEU A 64 7.51 -6.48 11.18
C LEU A 64 6.34 -5.93 10.32
N VAL A 65 5.33 -5.31 10.94
CA VAL A 65 4.25 -4.61 10.21
C VAL A 65 4.83 -3.53 9.30
N LEU A 66 5.72 -2.69 9.81
CA LEU A 66 6.34 -1.61 9.04
C LEU A 66 7.16 -2.16 7.86
N GLU A 67 7.92 -3.22 8.07
CA GLU A 67 8.69 -3.88 7.02
C GLU A 67 7.78 -4.43 5.90
N ILE A 68 6.71 -5.14 6.27
CA ILE A 68 5.70 -5.64 5.33
C ILE A 68 5.04 -4.49 4.56
N VAL A 69 4.69 -3.39 5.23
CA VAL A 69 4.08 -2.21 4.58
C VAL A 69 5.06 -1.54 3.61
N VAL A 70 6.33 -1.41 3.97
CA VAL A 70 7.34 -0.84 3.08
C VAL A 70 7.53 -1.70 1.83
N LEU A 71 7.67 -3.00 2.00
CA LEU A 71 7.81 -3.95 0.88
C LEU A 71 6.54 -4.01 0.03
N GLY A 72 5.37 -4.03 0.66
CA GLY A 72 4.08 -4.03 -0.03
C GLY A 72 3.86 -2.75 -0.85
N ARG A 73 4.28 -1.58 -0.35
CA ARG A 73 4.26 -0.32 -1.10
C ARG A 73 5.25 -0.35 -2.27
N ALA A 74 6.44 -0.92 -2.07
CA ALA A 74 7.41 -1.08 -3.15
C ALA A 74 6.87 -1.97 -4.27
N ALA A 75 6.32 -3.15 -3.93
CA ALA A 75 5.64 -4.02 -4.88
C ALA A 75 4.51 -3.28 -5.60
N ARG A 76 3.61 -2.62 -4.85
CA ARG A 76 2.50 -1.86 -5.46
C ARG A 76 2.96 -0.81 -6.47
N ASN A 77 4.02 -0.06 -6.12
CA ASN A 77 4.59 0.97 -6.99
C ASN A 77 5.20 0.37 -8.26
N ASN A 78 5.92 -0.74 -8.16
CA ASN A 78 6.47 -1.46 -9.32
C ASN A 78 5.37 -1.93 -10.28
N ALA A 79 4.24 -2.38 -9.72
CA ALA A 79 3.05 -2.76 -10.48
C ALA A 79 2.25 -1.56 -11.02
N ASN A 80 2.66 -0.32 -10.75
CA ASN A 80 1.94 0.92 -11.12
C ASN A 80 0.48 0.98 -10.60
N LEU A 81 0.21 0.35 -9.46
CA LEU A 81 -1.12 0.32 -8.84
C LEU A 81 -1.25 1.47 -7.83
N LYS A 82 -2.33 2.25 -7.91
CA LYS A 82 -2.61 3.33 -6.96
C LYS A 82 -3.01 2.76 -5.60
N ASN A 83 -2.70 3.44 -4.50
CA ASN A 83 -3.13 2.98 -3.16
C ASN A 83 -4.65 2.92 -3.00
N ARG A 84 -5.39 3.77 -3.72
CA ARG A 84 -6.87 3.77 -3.74
C ARG A 84 -7.48 2.57 -4.45
N GLN A 85 -6.75 1.88 -5.32
CA GLN A 85 -7.21 0.64 -5.96
C GLN A 85 -7.08 -0.50 -4.96
N PRO A 86 -8.16 -1.06 -4.40
CA PRO A 86 -8.06 -2.21 -3.51
C PRO A 86 -7.53 -3.43 -4.26
N LEU A 87 -6.76 -4.26 -3.56
CA LEU A 87 -6.20 -5.50 -4.09
C LEU A 87 -6.71 -6.70 -3.30
N ARG A 88 -6.77 -7.86 -3.97
CA ARG A 88 -7.37 -9.07 -3.40
C ARG A 88 -6.58 -9.57 -2.21
N ARG A 89 -5.30 -9.87 -2.43
CA ARG A 89 -4.47 -10.48 -1.41
C ARG A 89 -3.00 -10.19 -1.58
N MET A 90 -2.25 -10.39 -0.50
CA MET A 90 -0.80 -10.38 -0.46
C MET A 90 -0.32 -11.59 0.31
N LEU A 91 0.68 -12.29 -0.23
CA LEU A 91 1.37 -13.37 0.47
C LEU A 91 2.59 -12.80 1.17
N VAL A 92 2.88 -13.29 2.36
CA VAL A 92 4.06 -12.89 3.14
C VAL A 92 4.83 -14.12 3.58
N LYS A 93 6.12 -14.16 3.23
CA LYS A 93 7.09 -15.08 3.81
C LYS A 93 7.96 -14.30 4.79
N ALA A 94 7.94 -14.71 6.04
CA ALA A 94 8.76 -14.17 7.12
C ALA A 94 9.07 -15.31 8.12
N ASP A 95 10.06 -15.09 9.00
CA ASP A 95 10.48 -16.07 10.00
C ASP A 95 9.35 -16.45 10.98
N ARG A 96 8.43 -15.51 11.23
CA ARG A 96 7.24 -15.70 12.06
C ARG A 96 6.03 -15.02 11.41
N PRO A 97 4.81 -15.56 11.61
CA PRO A 97 3.60 -14.86 11.21
C PRO A 97 3.32 -13.66 12.14
N LEU A 98 2.52 -12.72 11.63
CA LEU A 98 1.85 -11.72 12.47
C LEU A 98 0.56 -12.30 13.05
N ASP A 99 0.22 -11.90 14.27
CA ASP A 99 -1.14 -12.09 14.79
C ASP A 99 -2.16 -11.33 13.93
N ALA A 100 -3.41 -11.81 13.92
CA ALA A 100 -4.47 -11.29 13.06
C ALA A 100 -4.67 -9.77 13.18
N PHE A 101 -4.52 -9.23 14.39
CA PHE A 101 -4.62 -7.79 14.64
C PHE A 101 -3.56 -6.98 13.89
N TYR A 102 -2.30 -7.41 13.91
CA TYR A 102 -1.21 -6.71 13.23
C TYR A 102 -1.24 -6.90 11.72
N ALA A 103 -1.66 -8.10 11.26
CA ALA A 103 -1.90 -8.36 9.86
C ALA A 103 -3.01 -7.45 9.28
N GLU A 104 -4.07 -7.18 10.05
CA GLU A 104 -5.13 -6.25 9.67
C GLU A 104 -4.60 -4.82 9.50
N ILE A 105 -3.74 -4.33 10.40
CA ILE A 105 -3.09 -3.02 10.26
C ILE A 105 -2.29 -2.93 8.95
N ALA A 106 -1.48 -3.96 8.64
CA ALA A 106 -0.73 -4.00 7.40
C ALA A 106 -1.64 -4.05 6.16
N ALA A 107 -2.75 -4.79 6.23
CA ALA A 107 -3.72 -4.93 5.15
C ALA A 107 -4.46 -3.61 4.87
N GLU A 108 -4.86 -2.87 5.92
CA GLU A 108 -5.48 -1.55 5.79
C GLU A 108 -4.52 -0.52 5.19
N GLU A 109 -3.30 -0.44 5.70
CA GLU A 109 -2.26 0.48 5.20
C GLU A 109 -1.94 0.26 3.71
N LEU A 110 -1.94 -1.01 3.30
CA LEU A 110 -1.73 -1.43 1.92
C LEU A 110 -3.02 -1.49 1.10
N ASN A 111 -4.20 -1.26 1.66
CA ASN A 111 -5.48 -1.45 0.97
C ASN A 111 -5.54 -2.79 0.20
N VAL A 112 -5.27 -3.88 0.92
CA VAL A 112 -5.37 -5.27 0.46
C VAL A 112 -6.43 -5.96 1.32
N LYS A 113 -7.28 -6.80 0.72
CA LYS A 113 -8.37 -7.46 1.47
C LYS A 113 -7.87 -8.56 2.41
N GLU A 114 -6.77 -9.21 2.07
CA GLU A 114 -6.24 -10.35 2.82
C GLU A 114 -4.71 -10.41 2.79
N ILE A 115 -4.10 -10.72 3.93
CA ILE A 115 -2.67 -11.07 4.03
C ILE A 115 -2.55 -12.52 4.48
N GLU A 116 -1.87 -13.33 3.68
CA GLU A 116 -1.67 -14.77 3.94
C GLU A 116 -0.18 -15.05 4.16
N PHE A 117 0.14 -15.66 5.31
CA PHE A 117 1.52 -16.05 5.61
C PHE A 117 1.81 -17.44 5.06
N THR A 118 2.89 -17.57 4.28
CA THR A 118 3.33 -18.83 3.69
C THR A 118 4.85 -18.92 3.68
N GLN A 119 5.38 -20.13 3.89
CA GLN A 119 6.82 -20.41 3.77
C GLN A 119 7.24 -20.71 2.32
N ASP A 120 6.26 -21.07 1.48
CA ASP A 120 6.47 -21.32 0.05
C ASP A 120 5.76 -20.25 -0.78
N VAL A 121 6.58 -19.35 -1.34
CA VAL A 121 6.16 -18.35 -2.33
C VAL A 121 6.61 -18.73 -3.76
N SER A 122 7.28 -19.87 -3.94
CA SER A 122 7.85 -20.30 -5.23
C SER A 122 6.79 -20.42 -6.32
N ALA A 123 5.55 -20.77 -5.97
CA ALA A 123 4.45 -20.87 -6.92
C ALA A 123 3.99 -19.50 -7.50
N PHE A 124 4.37 -18.39 -6.85
CA PHE A 124 3.96 -17.02 -7.19
C PHE A 124 5.13 -16.13 -7.59
N THR A 125 6.33 -16.71 -7.58
CA THR A 125 7.58 -16.06 -7.89
C THR A 125 8.20 -16.79 -9.07
N SER A 126 8.48 -16.07 -10.16
CA SER A 126 9.33 -16.63 -11.21
C SER A 126 10.78 -16.46 -10.76
N TYR A 127 11.65 -17.40 -11.05
CA TYR A 127 13.08 -17.23 -10.82
C TYR A 127 13.78 -17.17 -12.17
N SER A 128 14.57 -16.13 -12.36
CA SER A 128 15.47 -15.99 -13.48
C SER A 128 16.86 -16.41 -13.03
N PHE A 129 17.42 -17.41 -13.70
CA PHE A 129 18.78 -17.85 -13.45
C PHE A 129 19.71 -17.25 -14.51
N LYS A 130 20.77 -16.58 -14.06
CA LYS A 130 21.85 -16.09 -14.92
C LYS A 130 23.16 -16.75 -14.51
N PRO A 131 24.05 -17.09 -15.46
CA PRO A 131 25.32 -17.71 -15.12
C PRO A 131 26.26 -16.71 -14.43
N GLN A 132 26.89 -17.11 -13.32
CA GLN A 132 27.98 -16.35 -12.70
C GLN A 132 29.26 -16.53 -13.51
N LEU A 133 29.62 -15.51 -14.30
CA LEU A 133 30.76 -15.59 -15.23
C LEU A 133 32.10 -15.85 -14.52
N LYS A 134 32.26 -15.42 -13.27
CA LYS A 134 33.50 -15.60 -12.50
C LYS A 134 33.80 -17.08 -12.20
N THR A 135 32.77 -17.88 -11.93
CA THR A 135 32.93 -19.28 -11.51
C THR A 135 32.69 -20.24 -12.68
N LEU A 136 31.71 -19.94 -13.55
CA LEU A 136 31.38 -20.78 -14.71
C LEU A 136 32.28 -20.53 -15.93
N GLY A 137 32.91 -19.36 -16.05
CA GLY A 137 33.84 -19.06 -17.14
C GLY A 137 35.01 -20.05 -17.24
N PRO A 138 35.74 -20.33 -16.13
CA PRO A 138 36.81 -21.33 -16.12
C PRO A 138 36.34 -22.78 -16.34
N LYS A 139 35.18 -23.16 -15.80
CA LYS A 139 34.66 -24.54 -15.87
C LYS A 139 34.03 -24.89 -17.23
N TYR A 140 33.25 -23.96 -17.80
CA TYR A 140 32.35 -24.24 -18.93
C TYR A 140 32.51 -23.24 -20.09
N GLY A 141 33.64 -22.54 -20.21
CA GLY A 141 33.80 -21.40 -21.13
C GLY A 141 33.29 -21.58 -22.56
N LYS A 142 33.41 -22.76 -23.18
CA LYS A 142 32.87 -23.04 -24.53
C LYS A 142 31.36 -23.29 -24.56
N ASP A 143 30.78 -23.74 -23.45
CA ASP A 143 29.37 -24.11 -23.30
C ASP A 143 28.55 -23.04 -22.59
N LEU A 144 29.18 -21.95 -22.15
CA LEU A 144 28.56 -20.88 -21.37
C LEU A 144 27.38 -20.21 -22.12
N GLY A 145 27.46 -20.14 -23.46
CA GLY A 145 26.35 -19.69 -24.30
C GLY A 145 25.14 -20.63 -24.26
N LYS A 146 25.37 -21.96 -24.25
CA LYS A 146 24.31 -22.96 -24.12
C LYS A 146 23.71 -22.97 -22.72
N ILE A 147 24.55 -22.90 -21.68
CA ILE A 147 24.11 -22.79 -20.28
C ILE A 147 23.20 -21.57 -20.12
N ARG A 148 23.59 -20.41 -20.66
CA ARG A 148 22.76 -19.19 -20.59
C ARG A 148 21.39 -19.37 -21.25
N ALA A 149 21.32 -20.06 -22.40
CA ALA A 149 20.06 -20.32 -23.09
C ALA A 149 19.16 -21.24 -22.26
N LEU A 150 19.69 -22.37 -21.78
CA LEU A 150 18.95 -23.33 -20.95
C LEU A 150 18.44 -22.68 -19.66
N LEU A 151 19.28 -21.89 -18.98
CA LEU A 151 18.88 -21.15 -17.77
C LEU A 151 17.78 -20.11 -18.03
N SER A 152 17.66 -19.60 -19.26
CA SER A 152 16.61 -18.63 -19.62
C SER A 152 15.29 -19.29 -20.00
N GLU A 153 15.30 -20.56 -20.40
CA GLU A 153 14.12 -21.33 -20.83
C GLU A 153 13.57 -22.25 -19.73
N LEU A 154 14.29 -22.39 -18.62
CA LEU A 154 13.90 -23.21 -17.47
C LEU A 154 12.66 -22.66 -16.76
N ASP A 155 11.86 -23.57 -16.21
CA ASP A 155 10.90 -23.21 -15.17
C ASP A 155 11.66 -22.84 -13.90
N GLY A 156 11.77 -21.53 -13.66
CA GLY A 156 12.50 -20.98 -12.54
C GLY A 156 12.04 -21.49 -11.17
N ALA A 157 10.74 -21.72 -11.00
CA ALA A 157 10.19 -22.20 -9.73
C ALA A 157 10.62 -23.65 -9.46
N ALA A 158 10.57 -24.50 -10.49
CA ALA A 158 11.06 -25.88 -10.40
C ALA A 158 12.57 -25.94 -10.18
N ALA A 159 13.34 -25.13 -10.93
CA ALA A 159 14.80 -25.06 -10.81
C ALA A 159 15.27 -24.57 -9.43
N MET A 160 14.56 -23.59 -8.85
CA MET A 160 14.86 -23.11 -7.49
C MET A 160 14.58 -24.19 -6.44
N ARG A 161 13.49 -24.95 -6.60
CA ARG A 161 13.15 -26.06 -5.68
C ARG A 161 14.20 -27.17 -5.74
N GLU A 162 14.62 -27.56 -6.94
CA GLU A 162 15.70 -28.54 -7.13
C GLU A 162 17.00 -28.08 -6.45
N LEU A 163 17.35 -26.80 -6.59
CA LEU A 163 18.54 -26.22 -5.98
C LEU A 163 18.46 -26.17 -4.45
N GLU A 164 17.29 -25.92 -3.86
CA GLU A 164 17.11 -25.94 -2.40
C GLU A 164 17.09 -27.37 -1.81
N GLU A 165 16.50 -28.34 -2.52
CA GLU A 165 16.41 -29.72 -2.06
C GLU A 165 17.72 -30.50 -2.24
N SER A 166 18.39 -30.33 -3.38
CA SER A 166 19.57 -31.13 -3.75
C SER A 166 20.90 -30.38 -3.62
N GLY A 167 20.87 -29.05 -3.51
CA GLY A 167 22.06 -28.19 -3.47
C GLY A 167 22.67 -27.88 -4.84
N THR A 168 22.18 -28.51 -5.92
CA THR A 168 22.70 -28.35 -7.28
C THR A 168 21.58 -28.31 -8.31
N LEU A 169 21.79 -27.60 -9.43
CA LEU A 169 20.92 -27.61 -10.60
C LEU A 169 21.63 -28.31 -11.75
N VAL A 170 21.02 -29.36 -12.31
CA VAL A 170 21.62 -30.12 -13.41
C VAL A 170 21.06 -29.68 -14.77
N LEU A 171 21.94 -29.22 -15.66
CA LEU A 171 21.58 -28.84 -17.03
C LEU A 171 22.12 -29.86 -18.05
N ASP A 172 21.24 -30.32 -18.93
CA ASP A 172 21.62 -31.17 -20.06
C ASP A 172 22.20 -30.31 -21.22
N LEU A 173 23.49 -30.49 -21.52
CA LEU A 173 24.16 -29.82 -22.66
C LEU A 173 24.26 -30.74 -23.90
N GLY A 174 23.59 -31.89 -23.90
CA GLY A 174 23.55 -32.90 -24.94
C GLY A 174 24.62 -33.98 -24.78
N GLU A 175 25.90 -33.63 -24.97
CA GLU A 175 27.02 -34.58 -24.85
C GLU A 175 27.58 -34.70 -23.41
N LYS A 176 27.13 -33.83 -22.50
CA LYS A 176 27.56 -33.76 -21.10
C LYS A 176 26.54 -33.02 -20.25
N GLU A 177 26.55 -33.27 -18.95
CA GLU A 177 25.75 -32.52 -17.98
C GLU A 177 26.61 -31.42 -17.34
N ALA A 178 25.98 -30.27 -17.06
CA ALA A 178 26.55 -29.23 -16.21
C ALA A 178 25.85 -29.23 -14.86
N VAL A 179 26.61 -29.47 -13.80
CA VAL A 179 26.12 -29.41 -12.42
C VAL A 179 26.49 -28.03 -11.86
N LEU A 180 25.47 -27.24 -11.54
CA LEU A 180 25.62 -25.86 -11.09
C LEU A 180 25.26 -25.77 -9.60
N GLU A 181 26.17 -25.25 -8.78
CA GLU A 181 25.89 -24.94 -7.38
C GLU A 181 25.28 -23.54 -7.24
N LYS A 182 24.75 -23.20 -6.05
CA LYS A 182 24.16 -21.87 -5.80
C LYS A 182 25.13 -20.71 -6.05
N GLU A 183 26.43 -20.91 -5.82
CA GLU A 183 27.48 -19.91 -6.08
C GLU A 183 27.74 -19.68 -7.58
N ASP A 184 27.40 -20.66 -8.42
CA ASP A 184 27.54 -20.61 -9.87
C ASP A 184 26.38 -19.85 -10.55
N LEU A 185 25.36 -19.48 -9.80
CA LEU A 185 24.11 -18.90 -10.29
C LEU A 185 23.89 -17.49 -9.69
N LEU A 186 23.59 -16.54 -10.57
CA LEU A 186 22.95 -15.29 -10.20
C LEU A 186 21.44 -15.52 -10.30
N ILE A 187 20.78 -15.61 -9.15
CA ILE A 187 19.34 -15.86 -9.06
C ILE A 187 18.66 -14.50 -8.91
N ASP A 188 17.94 -14.09 -9.94
CA ASP A 188 17.05 -12.94 -9.91
C ASP A 188 15.63 -13.42 -9.69
N THR A 189 14.92 -12.79 -8.77
CA THR A 189 13.50 -13.01 -8.57
C THR A 189 12.75 -12.30 -9.70
N ALA A 190 12.16 -13.05 -10.62
CA ALA A 190 11.34 -12.55 -11.72
C ALA A 190 9.84 -12.55 -11.34
N GLN A 191 9.08 -11.61 -11.89
CA GLN A 191 7.65 -11.50 -11.65
C GLN A 191 6.90 -12.60 -12.40
N LYS A 192 6.01 -13.32 -11.72
CA LYS A 192 4.98 -14.13 -12.38
C LYS A 192 3.87 -13.18 -12.83
N GLU A 193 3.33 -13.38 -14.02
CA GLU A 193 2.22 -12.54 -14.51
C GLU A 193 1.06 -12.54 -13.50
N GLY A 194 0.54 -11.34 -13.18
CA GLY A 194 -0.49 -11.14 -12.16
C GLY A 194 0.00 -11.10 -10.72
N PHE A 195 1.32 -11.16 -10.48
CA PHE A 195 1.95 -11.05 -9.16
C PHE A 195 3.18 -10.14 -9.19
N GLU A 196 3.39 -9.41 -8.10
CA GLU A 196 4.52 -8.52 -7.92
C GLU A 196 5.24 -8.85 -6.61
N THR A 197 6.56 -9.07 -6.68
CA THR A 197 7.34 -9.53 -5.52
C THR A 197 8.31 -8.44 -5.06
N ALA A 198 8.40 -8.24 -3.75
CA ALA A 198 9.45 -7.44 -3.13
C ALA A 198 10.02 -8.21 -1.93
N ALA A 199 11.32 -8.14 -1.73
CA ALA A 199 11.99 -8.81 -0.62
C ALA A 199 13.09 -7.93 -0.03
N ASP A 200 13.21 -7.93 1.29
CA ASP A 200 14.34 -7.36 2.03
C ASP A 200 14.51 -8.12 3.36
N ARG A 201 15.75 -8.20 3.86
CA ARG A 201 16.13 -8.74 5.20
C ARG A 201 15.43 -10.02 5.67
N GLY A 202 15.06 -10.93 4.76
CA GLY A 202 14.41 -12.20 5.10
C GLY A 202 12.88 -12.17 5.06
N VAL A 203 12.28 -11.00 4.82
CA VAL A 203 10.86 -10.85 4.51
C VAL A 203 10.67 -10.76 3.00
N THR A 204 9.76 -11.56 2.47
CA THR A 204 9.32 -11.50 1.07
C THR A 204 7.82 -11.31 1.03
N VAL A 205 7.36 -10.30 0.29
CA VAL A 205 5.95 -10.08 0.01
C VAL A 205 5.67 -10.36 -1.46
N VAL A 206 4.53 -10.98 -1.73
CA VAL A 206 4.03 -11.21 -3.09
C VAL A 206 2.62 -10.64 -3.19
N LEU A 207 2.49 -9.54 -3.90
CA LEU A 207 1.24 -8.81 -4.10
C LEU A 207 0.53 -9.35 -5.33
N GLU A 208 -0.74 -9.72 -5.20
CA GLU A 208 -1.56 -10.08 -6.36
C GLU A 208 -2.05 -8.84 -7.08
N THR A 209 -1.68 -8.70 -8.35
CA THR A 209 -1.96 -7.51 -9.17
C THR A 209 -3.11 -7.71 -10.15
N THR A 210 -3.59 -8.95 -10.32
CA THR A 210 -4.79 -9.25 -11.10
C THR A 210 -6.03 -8.66 -10.42
N LEU A 211 -6.72 -7.75 -11.12
CA LEU A 211 -7.92 -7.09 -10.60
C LEU A 211 -9.18 -7.80 -11.10
N THR A 212 -10.10 -8.10 -10.17
CA THR A 212 -11.45 -8.53 -10.53
C THR A 212 -12.31 -7.31 -10.89
N PRO A 213 -13.42 -7.49 -11.64
CA PRO A 213 -14.35 -6.39 -11.95
C PRO A 213 -14.84 -5.65 -10.70
N GLU A 214 -15.06 -6.35 -9.60
CA GLU A 214 -15.52 -5.78 -8.32
C GLU A 214 -14.45 -4.89 -7.69
N LEU A 215 -13.17 -5.33 -7.71
CA LEU A 215 -12.06 -4.51 -7.20
C LEU A 215 -11.87 -3.26 -8.05
N ILE A 216 -11.98 -3.37 -9.38
CA ILE A 216 -11.91 -2.21 -10.28
C ILE A 216 -13.01 -1.21 -9.93
N GLU A 217 -14.25 -1.67 -9.78
CA GLU A 217 -15.39 -0.85 -9.40
C GLU A 217 -15.18 -0.15 -8.05
N GLU A 218 -14.75 -0.86 -7.02
CA GLU A 218 -14.43 -0.26 -5.71
C GLU A 218 -13.32 0.80 -5.84
N GLY A 219 -12.31 0.56 -6.67
CA GLY A 219 -11.26 1.52 -6.98
C GLY A 219 -11.78 2.80 -7.64
N PHE A 220 -12.75 2.68 -8.56
CA PHE A 220 -13.45 3.83 -9.16
C PHE A 220 -14.22 4.63 -8.12
N VAL A 221 -14.99 3.95 -7.26
CA VAL A 221 -15.78 4.59 -6.19
C VAL A 221 -14.90 5.37 -5.22
N ARG A 222 -13.77 4.80 -4.78
CA ARG A 222 -12.81 5.48 -3.90
C ARG A 222 -12.16 6.70 -4.56
N GLU A 223 -11.81 6.60 -5.84
CA GLU A 223 -11.27 7.74 -6.58
C GLU A 223 -12.33 8.85 -6.72
N LEU A 224 -13.59 8.49 -7.01
CA LEU A 224 -14.72 9.43 -7.08
C LEU A 224 -14.93 10.17 -5.75
N ILE A 225 -15.01 9.45 -4.65
CA ILE A 225 -15.13 10.03 -3.29
C ILE A 225 -13.95 11.00 -3.04
N SER A 226 -12.72 10.59 -3.36
CA SER A 226 -11.55 11.45 -3.21
C SER A 226 -11.63 12.74 -4.04
N ARG A 227 -12.15 12.68 -5.28
CA ARG A 227 -12.33 13.88 -6.12
C ARG A 227 -13.42 14.79 -5.59
N ILE A 228 -14.55 14.23 -5.16
CA ILE A 228 -15.63 15.01 -4.54
C ILE A 228 -15.14 15.69 -3.26
N GLN A 229 -14.42 14.98 -2.39
CA GLN A 229 -13.87 15.56 -1.16
C GLN A 229 -12.82 16.65 -1.45
N THR A 230 -11.99 16.46 -2.47
CA THR A 230 -11.07 17.51 -2.95
C THR A 230 -11.86 18.74 -3.39
N MET A 231 -12.94 18.56 -4.15
CA MET A 231 -13.78 19.67 -4.60
C MET A 231 -14.49 20.38 -3.44
N ARG A 232 -14.93 19.66 -2.40
CA ARG A 232 -15.50 20.26 -1.18
C ARG A 232 -14.51 21.21 -0.52
N LYS A 233 -13.26 20.76 -0.38
CA LYS A 233 -12.17 21.59 0.18
C LYS A 233 -11.85 22.79 -0.71
N GLU A 234 -11.76 22.58 -2.02
CA GLU A 234 -11.49 23.66 -3.00
C GLU A 234 -12.62 24.71 -3.03
N ALA A 235 -13.87 24.29 -2.82
CA ALA A 235 -15.04 25.15 -2.71
C ALA A 235 -15.19 25.83 -1.34
N GLY A 236 -14.30 25.54 -0.38
CA GLY A 236 -14.33 26.14 0.97
C GLY A 236 -15.45 25.60 1.86
N TYR A 237 -15.90 24.37 1.63
CA TYR A 237 -16.93 23.74 2.46
C TYR A 237 -16.32 23.16 3.74
N GLU A 238 -17.10 23.19 4.81
CA GLU A 238 -16.75 22.56 6.09
C GLU A 238 -16.97 21.04 6.02
N VAL A 239 -16.32 20.32 6.94
CA VAL A 239 -16.38 18.85 6.99
C VAL A 239 -17.81 18.33 7.19
N LEU A 240 -18.64 19.08 7.93
CA LEU A 240 -20.02 18.71 8.25
C LEU A 240 -21.06 19.23 7.24
N ASP A 241 -20.63 19.94 6.20
CA ASP A 241 -21.57 20.48 5.21
C ASP A 241 -22.21 19.37 4.37
N HIS A 242 -23.53 19.45 4.21
CA HIS A 242 -24.28 18.59 3.31
C HIS A 242 -24.28 19.15 1.88
N ILE A 243 -24.18 18.29 0.87
CA ILE A 243 -24.05 18.70 -0.52
C ILE A 243 -25.01 17.96 -1.47
N VAL A 244 -25.15 18.50 -2.68
CA VAL A 244 -25.63 17.76 -3.85
C VAL A 244 -24.46 17.54 -4.80
N VAL A 245 -24.29 16.31 -5.27
CA VAL A 245 -23.26 15.94 -6.25
C VAL A 245 -23.90 15.84 -7.63
N TYR A 246 -23.20 16.33 -8.64
CA TYR A 246 -23.63 16.24 -10.04
C TYR A 246 -22.54 15.59 -10.87
N GLN A 247 -22.93 14.76 -11.83
CA GLN A 247 -22.02 14.13 -12.77
C GLN A 247 -22.52 14.27 -14.21
N ALA A 248 -21.60 14.56 -15.13
CA ALA A 248 -21.85 14.59 -16.57
C ALA A 248 -20.63 14.05 -17.35
N GLY A 249 -20.82 13.74 -18.64
CA GLY A 249 -19.77 13.19 -19.50
C GLY A 249 -19.79 11.66 -19.56
N SER A 250 -18.81 10.99 -18.97
CA SER A 250 -18.64 9.53 -19.08
C SER A 250 -19.85 8.74 -18.56
N GLN A 251 -20.35 7.83 -19.41
CA GLN A 251 -21.41 6.89 -19.05
C GLN A 251 -20.92 5.79 -18.10
N GLU A 252 -19.65 5.40 -18.21
CA GLU A 252 -19.01 4.43 -17.32
C GLU A 252 -18.95 4.99 -15.89
N ILE A 253 -18.50 6.23 -15.72
CA ILE A 253 -18.49 6.89 -14.41
C ILE A 253 -19.91 7.02 -13.85
N LYS A 254 -20.87 7.43 -14.68
CA LYS A 254 -22.28 7.45 -14.31
C LYS A 254 -22.75 6.10 -13.77
N ASN A 255 -22.44 5.01 -14.47
CA ASN A 255 -22.86 3.66 -14.08
C ASN A 255 -22.21 3.21 -12.76
N TYR A 256 -20.94 3.54 -12.52
CA TYR A 256 -20.28 3.27 -11.23
C TYR A 256 -20.92 4.06 -10.09
N MET A 257 -21.18 5.36 -10.30
CA MET A 257 -21.85 6.20 -9.31
C MET A 257 -23.26 5.71 -8.99
N MET A 258 -24.05 5.34 -10.00
CA MET A 258 -25.42 4.85 -9.82
C MET A 258 -25.47 3.54 -9.01
N ARG A 259 -24.55 2.60 -9.27
CA ARG A 259 -24.52 1.32 -8.55
C ARG A 259 -24.08 1.45 -7.09
N ASN A 260 -23.26 2.45 -6.79
CA ASN A 260 -22.65 2.67 -5.48
C ASN A 260 -23.13 3.98 -4.82
N GLU A 261 -24.28 4.49 -5.25
CA GLU A 261 -24.80 5.79 -4.80
C GLU A 261 -24.96 5.88 -3.27
N PRO A 262 -25.46 4.84 -2.55
CA PRO A 262 -25.58 4.91 -1.09
C PRO A 262 -24.23 5.11 -0.38
N GLU A 263 -23.19 4.40 -0.84
CA GLU A 263 -21.84 4.50 -0.28
C GLU A 263 -21.24 5.88 -0.55
N ILE A 264 -21.28 6.34 -1.81
CA ILE A 264 -20.75 7.65 -2.19
C ILE A 264 -21.45 8.75 -1.39
N ARG A 265 -22.78 8.67 -1.24
CA ARG A 265 -23.56 9.66 -0.48
C ARG A 265 -23.17 9.71 0.99
N ALA A 266 -23.00 8.54 1.62
CA ALA A 266 -22.59 8.46 3.02
C ALA A 266 -21.20 9.07 3.24
N GLU A 267 -20.23 8.70 2.39
CA GLU A 267 -18.82 9.12 2.50
C GLU A 267 -18.61 10.61 2.20
N VAL A 268 -19.49 11.24 1.41
CA VAL A 268 -19.36 12.65 1.02
C VAL A 268 -20.48 13.55 1.53
N LEU A 269 -21.27 13.08 2.51
CA LEU A 269 -22.45 13.78 3.07
C LEU A 269 -23.36 14.38 1.97
N ALA A 270 -23.64 13.60 0.93
CA ALA A 270 -24.49 14.05 -0.16
C ALA A 270 -25.96 13.64 0.05
N GLU A 271 -26.87 14.60 -0.09
CA GLU A 271 -28.31 14.36 -0.04
C GLU A 271 -28.84 13.74 -1.34
N SER A 272 -28.19 14.00 -2.46
CA SER A 272 -28.53 13.38 -3.74
C SER A 272 -27.36 13.43 -4.73
N VAL A 273 -27.44 12.54 -5.73
CA VAL A 273 -26.57 12.56 -6.91
C VAL A 273 -27.43 12.77 -8.15
N CYS A 274 -27.07 13.75 -8.97
CA CYS A 274 -27.77 14.07 -10.21
C CYS A 274 -26.89 13.80 -11.43
N TYR A 275 -27.47 13.25 -12.50
CA TYR A 275 -26.72 12.81 -13.68
C TYR A 275 -27.22 13.52 -14.93
N GLY A 276 -26.33 14.25 -15.61
CA GLY A 276 -26.63 15.02 -16.81
C GLY A 276 -26.18 16.47 -16.70
N GLU A 277 -25.72 17.03 -17.81
CA GLU A 277 -25.20 18.39 -17.91
C GLU A 277 -26.29 19.42 -17.55
N GLU A 278 -27.53 19.13 -17.94
CA GLU A 278 -28.72 19.94 -17.72
C GLU A 278 -29.10 20.12 -16.25
N PHE A 279 -28.60 19.25 -15.37
CA PHE A 279 -28.89 19.31 -13.93
C PHE A 279 -27.86 20.12 -13.14
N ILE A 280 -26.72 20.48 -13.74
CA ILE A 280 -25.66 21.22 -13.06
C ILE A 280 -26.06 22.70 -12.95
N PRO A 281 -26.31 23.22 -11.74
CA PRO A 281 -26.71 24.61 -11.57
C PRO A 281 -25.48 25.52 -11.70
N SER A 282 -25.70 26.78 -12.09
CA SER A 282 -24.61 27.73 -12.38
C SER A 282 -23.81 28.16 -11.14
N ASP A 283 -24.36 27.94 -9.94
CA ASP A 283 -23.72 28.22 -8.65
C ASP A 283 -22.98 27.00 -8.07
N ALA A 284 -23.03 25.83 -8.72
CA ALA A 284 -22.24 24.67 -8.29
C ALA A 284 -20.75 24.86 -8.62
N TYR A 285 -19.89 24.39 -7.72
CA TYR A 285 -18.47 24.29 -8.01
C TYR A 285 -18.22 23.11 -8.95
N ARG A 286 -17.91 23.39 -10.21
CA ARG A 286 -17.70 22.39 -11.27
C ARG A 286 -16.23 22.22 -11.61
N LYS A 287 -15.82 20.98 -11.90
CA LYS A 287 -14.49 20.64 -12.38
C LYS A 287 -14.49 19.38 -13.24
N ASP A 288 -13.66 19.37 -14.28
CA ASP A 288 -13.43 18.19 -15.11
C ASP A 288 -12.32 17.33 -14.51
N TRP A 289 -12.52 16.01 -14.56
CA TRP A 289 -11.62 15.00 -14.01
C TRP A 289 -11.41 13.87 -15.01
N ASN A 290 -10.17 13.38 -15.06
CA ASN A 290 -9.88 12.06 -15.60
C ASN A 290 -9.84 11.06 -14.44
N ILE A 291 -10.82 10.16 -14.39
CA ILE A 291 -10.92 9.12 -13.37
C ILE A 291 -10.53 7.81 -14.03
N ASN A 292 -9.28 7.38 -13.78
CA ASN A 292 -8.71 6.12 -14.28
C ASN A 292 -8.93 5.92 -15.80
N GLY A 293 -8.73 6.97 -16.60
CA GLY A 293 -8.86 6.92 -18.06
C GLY A 293 -10.19 7.42 -18.61
N PHE A 294 -11.18 7.70 -17.76
CA PHE A 294 -12.48 8.23 -18.17
C PHE A 294 -12.62 9.71 -17.84
N ASP A 295 -12.84 10.54 -18.85
CA ASP A 295 -13.10 11.96 -18.68
C ASP A 295 -14.55 12.20 -18.27
N THR A 296 -14.74 12.96 -17.19
CA THR A 296 -16.06 13.28 -16.62
C THR A 296 -16.04 14.65 -15.97
N ALA A 297 -17.17 15.36 -16.06
CA ALA A 297 -17.41 16.56 -15.29
C ALA A 297 -18.09 16.18 -13.97
N LEU A 298 -17.55 16.67 -12.85
CA LEU A 298 -18.21 16.62 -11.55
C LEU A 298 -18.58 18.04 -11.11
N ALA A 299 -19.66 18.18 -10.35
CA ALA A 299 -19.97 19.42 -9.64
C ALA A 299 -20.48 19.14 -8.22
N VAL A 300 -20.19 20.06 -7.29
CA VAL A 300 -20.67 20.01 -5.91
C VAL A 300 -21.34 21.31 -5.52
N ARG A 301 -22.51 21.23 -4.89
CA ARG A 301 -23.24 22.39 -4.37
C ARG A 301 -23.61 22.18 -2.92
N LYS A 302 -23.19 23.09 -2.03
CA LYS A 302 -23.57 23.08 -0.63
C LYS A 302 -25.09 23.30 -0.48
N ILE A 303 -25.69 22.56 0.43
CA ILE A 303 -27.05 22.79 0.91
C ILE A 303 -26.94 23.77 2.07
N GLY A 304 -27.70 24.87 1.99
CA GLY A 304 -27.67 25.95 2.97
C GLY A 304 -28.14 25.55 4.35
#